data_AF-A0A952RHY0-F1
#
_entry.id   AF-A0A952RHY0-F1
#
_cell.length_a   1.000
_cell.length_b   1.000
_cell.length_c   1.000
_cell.angle_alpha   90.00
_cell.angle_beta   90.00
_cell.angle_gamma   90.00
#
_symmetry.space_group_name_H-M   'P 1'
#
loop_
_entity.id
_entity.type
_entity.pdbx_description
1 polymer ?
#
loop_
_entity_poly.entity_id
_entity_poly.type
_entity_poly.pdbx_seq_one_letter_code
_entity_poly.pdbx_strand_id
1 'polypeptide(L)'
;MHRVIVVVAVVALAGCGRKATRADCEHFFDRNVEIQMRSEGVTDEPSIKQRQTSLRSTQGEDIDKCVGRRITDGMLKCADEAQTGKEIDKCLR
;
A
#
# COMPACT_ATOMS: atom_id res chain seq x y z
N MET A 1 23.04 31.36 -6.50
CA MET A 1 22.01 30.94 -7.48
C MET A 1 21.04 30.02 -6.76
N HIS A 2 19.87 30.55 -6.40
CA HIS A 2 18.90 29.92 -5.52
C HIS A 2 18.12 28.84 -6.28
N ARG A 3 18.22 27.57 -5.85
CA ARG A 3 17.34 26.50 -6.32
C ARG A 3 15.98 26.66 -5.64
N VAL A 4 15.01 27.20 -6.36
CA VAL A 4 13.62 27.26 -5.92
C VAL A 4 13.07 25.83 -5.96
N ILE A 5 12.95 25.21 -4.78
CA ILE A 5 12.23 23.93 -4.64
C ILE A 5 10.75 24.28 -4.59
N VAL A 6 10.04 24.03 -5.70
CA VAL A 6 8.59 24.15 -5.77
C VAL A 6 8.00 22.96 -5.00
N VAL A 7 7.55 23.21 -3.77
CA VAL A 7 6.74 22.25 -3.01
C VAL A 7 5.35 22.27 -3.61
N VAL A 8 5.06 21.32 -4.51
CA VAL A 8 3.71 21.06 -4.98
C VAL A 8 2.93 20.43 -3.83
N ALA A 9 2.19 21.26 -3.09
CA ALA A 9 1.22 20.81 -2.11
C ALA A 9 0.05 20.15 -2.86
N VAL A 10 0.07 18.82 -2.95
CA VAL A 10 -1.07 18.05 -3.45
C VAL A 10 -2.19 18.15 -2.42
N VAL A 11 -3.15 19.04 -2.68
CA VAL A 11 -4.42 19.10 -1.95
C VAL A 11 -5.23 17.87 -2.38
N ALA A 12 -5.05 16.76 -1.66
CA ALA A 12 -5.89 15.59 -1.83
C ALA A 12 -7.29 15.91 -1.28
N LEU A 13 -8.26 16.01 -2.18
CA LEU A 13 -9.69 16.02 -1.86
C LEU A 13 -10.00 14.76 -1.03
N ALA A 14 -10.04 14.92 0.29
CA ALA A 14 -10.46 13.87 1.20
C ALA A 14 -11.96 13.62 1.01
N GLY A 15 -12.31 12.77 0.05
CA GLY A 15 -13.64 12.19 -0.02
C GLY A 15 -13.99 11.53 1.32
N CYS A 16 -15.27 11.41 1.63
CA CYS A 16 -15.78 10.83 2.89
C CYS A 16 -15.32 9.38 3.17
N GLY A 17 -14.52 8.80 2.29
CA GLY A 17 -14.03 7.44 2.35
C GLY A 17 -15.17 6.44 2.16
N ARG A 18 -14.79 5.20 1.92
CA ARG A 18 -15.70 4.06 1.93
C ARG A 18 -15.20 3.01 2.90
N LYS A 19 -16.00 1.96 3.06
CA LYS A 19 -15.57 0.76 3.77
C LYS A 19 -14.62 -0.03 2.88
N ALA A 20 -13.49 -0.45 3.45
CA ALA A 20 -12.53 -1.30 2.76
C ALA A 20 -13.20 -2.64 2.40
N THR A 21 -13.09 -3.00 1.14
CA THR A 21 -13.41 -4.32 0.60
C THR A 21 -12.23 -5.26 0.81
N ARG A 22 -12.44 -6.55 0.59
CA ARG A 22 -11.34 -7.53 0.60
C ARG A 22 -10.24 -7.16 -0.40
N ALA A 23 -10.61 -6.71 -1.59
CA ALA A 23 -9.66 -6.32 -2.64
C ALA A 23 -8.76 -5.14 -2.22
N ASP A 24 -9.29 -4.18 -1.45
CA ASP A 24 -8.47 -3.08 -0.94
C ASP A 24 -7.45 -3.55 0.07
N CYS A 25 -7.86 -4.44 0.96
CA CYS A 25 -6.98 -5.01 1.98
C CYS A 25 -5.88 -5.88 1.35
N GLU A 26 -6.27 -6.66 0.34
CA GLU A 26 -5.35 -7.44 -0.47
C GLU A 26 -4.36 -6.55 -1.22
N HIS A 27 -4.78 -5.39 -1.71
CA HIS A 27 -3.89 -4.43 -2.35
C HIS A 27 -2.79 -3.92 -1.40
N PHE A 28 -3.14 -3.48 -0.19
CA PHE A 28 -2.14 -3.06 0.80
C PHE A 28 -1.19 -4.19 1.20
N PHE A 29 -1.73 -5.40 1.35
CA PHE A 29 -0.94 -6.59 1.62
C PHE A 29 0.07 -6.86 0.51
N ASP A 30 -0.38 -6.82 -0.74
CA ASP A 30 0.43 -7.08 -1.92
C ASP A 30 1.56 -6.06 -2.07
N ARG A 31 1.26 -4.78 -1.86
CA ARG A 31 2.25 -3.70 -1.85
C ARG A 31 3.29 -3.88 -0.73
N ASN A 32 2.88 -4.28 0.47
CA ASN A 32 3.83 -4.57 1.55
C ASN A 32 4.77 -5.72 1.22
N VAL A 33 4.24 -6.82 0.67
CA VAL A 33 5.06 -7.97 0.25
C VAL A 33 6.03 -7.56 -0.86
N GLU A 34 5.57 -6.82 -1.86
CA GLU A 34 6.40 -6.32 -2.96
C GLU A 34 7.55 -5.45 -2.44
N ILE A 35 7.26 -4.48 -1.57
CA ILE A 35 8.28 -3.61 -0.97
C ILE A 35 9.29 -4.41 -0.16
N GLN A 36 8.82 -5.37 0.66
CA GLN A 36 9.69 -6.20 1.47
C GLN A 36 10.64 -7.03 0.58
N MET A 37 10.11 -7.66 -0.47
CA MET A 37 10.93 -8.43 -1.41
C MET A 37 11.92 -7.57 -2.19
N ARG A 38 11.52 -6.36 -2.62
CA ARG A 38 12.43 -5.42 -3.27
C ARG A 38 13.54 -4.97 -2.33
N SER A 39 13.25 -4.80 -1.05
CA SER A 39 14.27 -4.48 -0.03
C SER A 39 15.29 -5.61 0.16
N GLU A 40 14.89 -6.84 -0.14
CA GLU A 40 15.74 -8.05 -0.15
C GLU A 40 16.44 -8.27 -1.51
N GLY A 41 16.26 -7.35 -2.47
CA GLY A 41 16.85 -7.44 -3.80
C GLY A 41 16.08 -8.29 -4.80
N VAL A 42 14.92 -8.83 -4.42
CA VAL A 42 14.06 -9.63 -5.31
C VAL A 42 13.05 -8.70 -5.99
N THR A 43 13.20 -8.54 -7.31
CA THR A 43 12.42 -7.57 -8.10
C THR A 43 11.63 -8.21 -9.24
N ASP A 44 11.82 -9.50 -9.51
CA ASP A 44 11.10 -10.19 -10.56
C ASP A 44 9.64 -10.46 -10.16
N GLU A 45 8.73 -10.11 -11.06
CA GLU A 45 7.29 -10.21 -10.84
C GLU A 45 6.81 -11.64 -10.49
N PRO A 46 7.32 -12.72 -11.11
CA PRO A 46 6.90 -14.07 -10.76
C PRO A 46 7.19 -14.45 -9.31
N SER A 47 8.38 -14.14 -8.79
CA SER A 47 8.73 -14.43 -7.40
C SER A 47 7.88 -13.63 -6.42
N ILE A 48 7.61 -12.36 -6.74
CA ILE A 48 6.74 -11.50 -5.93
C ILE A 48 5.33 -12.07 -5.86
N LYS A 49 4.74 -12.40 -7.02
CA LYS A 49 3.40 -13.00 -7.10
C LYS A 49 3.33 -14.33 -6.35
N GLN A 50 4.33 -15.19 -6.52
CA GLN A 50 4.40 -16.46 -5.80
C GLN A 50 4.40 -16.23 -4.28
N ARG A 51 5.18 -15.27 -3.78
CA ARG A 51 5.24 -14.94 -2.36
C ARG A 51 3.93 -14.36 -1.85
N GLN A 52 3.31 -13.46 -2.60
CA GLN A 52 1.98 -12.92 -2.26
C GLN A 52 0.95 -14.04 -2.12
N THR A 53 0.88 -14.96 -3.09
CA THR A 53 -0.03 -16.11 -3.02
C THR A 53 0.29 -17.01 -1.83
N SER A 54 1.57 -17.32 -1.58
CA SER A 54 1.99 -18.17 -0.46
C SER A 54 1.68 -17.56 0.90
N LEU A 55 1.78 -16.24 1.04
CA LEU A 55 1.51 -15.57 2.31
C LEU A 55 0.00 -15.32 2.51
N ARG A 56 -0.80 -15.30 1.45
CA ARG A 56 -2.25 -15.11 1.55
C ARG A 56 -2.95 -16.26 2.27
N SER A 57 -2.43 -17.48 2.16
CA SER A 57 -2.97 -18.65 2.86
C SER A 57 -2.70 -18.64 4.36
N THR A 58 -1.65 -17.94 4.81
CA THR A 58 -1.26 -17.86 6.23
C THR A 58 -1.71 -16.56 6.90
N GLN A 59 -1.84 -15.46 6.14
CA GLN A 59 -2.23 -14.13 6.64
C GLN A 59 -3.66 -13.73 6.27
N GLY A 60 -4.46 -14.67 5.76
CA GLY A 60 -5.85 -14.39 5.35
C GLY A 60 -6.70 -13.76 6.45
N GLU A 61 -6.52 -14.17 7.71
CA GLU A 61 -7.23 -13.59 8.85
C GLU A 61 -6.88 -12.12 9.07
N ASP A 62 -5.61 -11.74 8.89
CA ASP A 62 -5.16 -10.35 9.06
C ASP A 62 -5.65 -9.44 7.92
N ILE A 63 -5.74 -9.98 6.71
CA ILE A 63 -6.41 -9.32 5.58
C ILE A 63 -7.90 -9.10 5.92
N ASP A 64 -8.57 -10.10 6.50
CA ASP A 64 -9.98 -10.00 6.85
C ASP A 64 -10.25 -8.98 7.96
N LYS A 65 -9.32 -8.79 8.91
CA LYS A 65 -9.39 -7.71 9.92
C LYS A 65 -9.36 -6.31 9.30
N CYS A 66 -8.88 -6.14 8.06
CA CYS A 66 -8.89 -4.84 7.38
C CYS A 66 -10.27 -4.50 6.79
N VAL A 67 -11.07 -5.50 6.43
CA VAL A 67 -12.38 -5.30 5.79
C VAL A 67 -13.31 -4.49 6.70
N GLY A 68 -13.99 -3.49 6.13
CA GLY A 68 -14.88 -2.60 6.87
C GLY A 68 -14.20 -1.43 7.60
N ARG A 69 -12.86 -1.32 7.57
CA ARG A 69 -12.17 -0.09 7.99
C ARG A 69 -12.42 1.04 6.99
N ARG A 70 -12.22 2.29 7.41
CA ARG A 70 -12.32 3.44 6.50
C ARG A 70 -11.11 3.44 5.55
N ILE A 71 -11.37 3.64 4.27
CA ILE A 71 -10.36 3.82 3.24
C ILE A 71 -10.77 4.96 2.30
N THR A 72 -9.79 5.65 1.70
CA THR A 72 -10.03 6.64 0.64
C THR A 72 -9.17 6.31 -0.58
N ASP A 73 -9.52 6.84 -1.75
CA ASP A 73 -8.72 6.69 -2.96
C ASP A 73 -7.32 7.31 -2.81
N GLY A 74 -7.19 8.34 -1.97
CA GLY A 74 -5.89 8.92 -1.61
C GLY A 74 -5.00 7.96 -0.83
N MET A 75 -5.57 7.11 0.02
CA MET A 75 -4.82 6.09 0.75
C MET A 75 -4.31 4.99 -0.20
N LEU A 76 -5.13 4.56 -1.16
CA LEU A 76 -4.73 3.60 -2.20
C LEU A 76 -3.59 4.16 -3.05
N LYS A 77 -3.76 5.39 -3.56
CA LYS A 77 -2.73 6.06 -4.36
C LYS A 77 -1.42 6.25 -3.58
N CYS A 78 -1.50 6.57 -2.29
CA CYS A 78 -0.32 6.67 -1.43
C CYS A 78 0.42 5.31 -1.35
N ALA A 79 -0.30 4.20 -1.25
CA ALA A 79 0.30 2.86 -1.19
C ALA A 79 0.96 2.43 -2.51
N ASP A 80 0.41 2.87 -3.64
CA ASP A 80 1.01 2.66 -4.97
C ASP A 80 2.36 3.36 -5.10
N GLU A 81 2.49 4.56 -4.51
CA GLU A 81 3.71 5.39 -4.58
C GLU A 81 4.74 5.07 -3.49
N ALA A 82 4.33 4.35 -2.43
CA ALA A 82 5.19 3.98 -1.31
C ALA A 82 6.36 3.07 -1.74
N GLN A 83 7.55 3.34 -1.19
CA GLN A 83 8.79 2.59 -1.44
C GLN A 83 9.26 1.81 -0.22
N THR A 84 8.69 2.08 0.95
CA THR A 84 9.00 1.37 2.20
C THR A 84 7.73 0.98 2.95
N GLY A 85 7.79 -0.08 3.77
CA GLY A 85 6.65 -0.49 4.60
C GLY A 85 6.20 0.63 5.56
N LYS A 86 7.15 1.44 6.04
CA LYS A 86 6.87 2.63 6.87
C LYS A 86 6.09 3.72 6.12
N GLU A 87 6.26 3.83 4.81
CA GLU A 87 5.46 4.74 3.98
C GLU A 87 4.05 4.22 3.80
N ILE A 88 3.88 2.91 3.58
CA ILE A 88 2.53 2.29 3.56
C ILE A 88 1.80 2.54 4.89
N ASP A 89 2.47 2.36 6.03
CA ASP A 89 1.88 2.61 7.35
C ASP A 89 1.40 4.07 7.51
N LYS A 90 2.07 5.04 6.87
CA LYS A 90 1.64 6.44 6.88
C LYS A 90 0.42 6.68 6.02
N CYS A 91 0.23 5.90 4.94
CA CYS A 91 -0.95 6.01 4.08
C CYS A 91 -2.24 5.64 4.81
N LEU A 92 -2.17 4.83 5.87
CA LEU A 92 -3.33 4.33 6.61
C LEU A 92 -3.65 5.12 7.89
N ARG A 93 -2.92 6.22 8.16
CA ARG A 93 -3.09 7.05 9.35
C ARG A 93 -3.98 8.26 9.11
#